data_AF-A0A2E1RA25-F1
#
_entry.id   AF-A0A2E1RA25-F1
#
_cell.length_a   1.000
_cell.length_b   1.000
_cell.length_c   1.000
_cell.angle_alpha   90.00
_cell.angle_beta   90.00
_cell.angle_gamma   90.00
#
_symmetry.space_group_name_H-M   'P 1'
#
loop_
_entity.id
_entity.type
_entity.pdbx_description
1 polymer ?
#
loop_
_entity_poly.entity_id
_entity_poly.type
_entity_poly.pdbx_seq_one_letter_code
_entity_poly.pdbx_strand_id
1 'polypeptide(L)' 'MYFDRFDICSAYWTYANDYHEGQFSSIYKIFGRLNNLRFISSACFVGYEDLSENGKEIYNSLVERKHLSGE' A
#
# COMPACT_ATOMS: atom_id res chain seq x y z
N MET A 1 0.27 13.49 -8.39
CA MET A 1 -0.65 12.36 -8.13
C MET A 1 -1.90 12.45 -9.02
N TYR A 2 -2.25 11.37 -9.72
CA TYR A 2 -3.47 11.22 -10.51
C TYR A 2 -4.20 9.91 -10.17
N PHE A 3 -5.47 9.79 -10.55
CA PHE A 3 -6.24 8.57 -10.29
C PHE A 3 -5.86 7.46 -11.27
N ASP A 4 -5.15 6.46 -10.76
CA ASP A 4 -4.97 5.17 -11.43
C ASP A 4 -5.19 4.05 -10.40
N ARG A 5 -6.07 3.10 -10.76
CA ARG A 5 -6.48 2.06 -9.81
C ARG A 5 -5.35 1.11 -9.45
N PHE A 6 -4.43 0.85 -10.36
CA PHE A 6 -3.32 -0.09 -10.14
C PHE A 6 -2.21 0.57 -9.32
N ASP A 7 -1.91 1.84 -9.58
CA ASP A 7 -0.98 2.64 -8.77
C ASP A 7 -1.48 2.77 -7.33
N ILE A 8 -2.77 3.05 -7.15
CA ILE A 8 -3.38 3.11 -5.81
C ILE A 8 -3.29 1.75 -5.12
N CYS A 9 -3.71 0.67 -5.78
CA CYS A 9 -3.73 -0.64 -5.15
C CYS A 9 -2.32 -1.15 -4.81
N SER A 10 -1.34 -0.96 -5.71
CA SER A 10 0.05 -1.36 -5.50
C SER A 10 0.70 -0.56 -4.37
N ALA A 11 0.50 0.77 -4.31
CA ALA A 11 1.01 1.60 -3.23
C ALA A 11 0.44 1.19 -1.86
N TYR A 12 -0.87 0.96 -1.77
CA TYR A 12 -1.51 0.50 -0.53
C TYR A 12 -1.09 -0.91 -0.14
N TRP A 13 -0.90 -1.81 -1.11
CA TRP A 13 -0.39 -3.15 -0.84
C TRP A 13 1.03 -3.09 -0.26
N THR A 14 1.91 -2.31 -0.90
CA THR A 14 3.31 -2.10 -0.47
C THR A 14 3.35 -1.52 0.94
N TYR A 15 2.58 -0.45 1.19
CA TYR A 15 2.48 0.15 2.51
C TYR A 15 1.98 -0.84 3.56
N ALA A 16 0.97 -1.65 3.24
CA ALA A 16 0.47 -2.65 4.17
C ALA A 16 1.52 -3.72 4.46
N ASN A 17 2.24 -4.19 3.45
CA ASN A 17 3.32 -5.17 3.57
C ASN A 17 4.46 -4.68 4.47
N ASP A 18 4.84 -3.40 4.35
CA ASP A 18 5.97 -2.85 5.09
C ASP A 18 5.63 -2.49 6.53
N TYR A 19 4.40 -2.02 6.80
CA TYR A 19 4.03 -1.38 8.07
C TYR A 19 2.94 -2.09 8.87
N HIS A 20 2.42 -3.24 8.43
CA HIS A 20 1.44 -3.96 9.24
C HIS A 20 2.08 -4.46 10.54
N GLU A 21 1.34 -4.42 11.64
CA GLU A 21 1.79 -4.90 12.96
C GLU A 21 1.19 -6.28 13.28
N GLY A 22 0.99 -7.08 12.24
CA GLY A 22 0.38 -8.41 12.30
C GLY A 22 -1.07 -8.43 11.86
N GLN A 23 -1.65 -9.63 11.82
CA GLN A 23 -2.94 -9.92 11.18
C GLN A 23 -4.15 -9.18 11.76
N PHE A 24 -4.03 -8.66 12.99
CA PHE A 24 -5.09 -7.93 13.69
C PHE A 24 -4.93 -6.41 13.62
N SER A 25 -3.84 -5.90 13.05
CA SER A 25 -3.59 -4.47 12.92
C SER A 25 -4.59 -3.79 11.98
N SER A 26 -4.81 -2.50 12.17
CA SER A 26 -5.66 -1.68 11.29
C SER A 26 -5.12 -1.67 9.85
N ILE A 27 -3.80 -1.63 9.70
CA ILE A 27 -3.08 -1.64 8.41
C ILE A 27 -3.29 -2.98 7.69
N TYR A 28 -3.27 -4.12 8.40
CA TYR A 28 -3.51 -5.42 7.77
C TYR A 28 -4.88 -5.54 7.09
N LYS A 29 -5.88 -4.76 7.53
CA LYS A 29 -7.21 -4.70 6.88
C LYS A 29 -7.14 -4.21 5.43
N ILE A 30 -6.07 -3.53 5.03
CA ILE A 30 -5.82 -3.12 3.65
C ILE A 30 -5.77 -4.33 2.73
N PHE A 31 -5.11 -5.44 3.12
CA PHE A 31 -5.08 -6.65 2.31
C PHE A 31 -6.48 -7.22 2.04
N GLY A 32 -7.34 -7.23 3.05
CA GLY A 32 -8.74 -7.65 2.88
C GLY A 32 -9.51 -6.76 1.90
N ARG A 33 -9.29 -5.44 1.95
CA ARG A 33 -9.90 -4.49 1.00
C ARG A 33 -9.38 -4.72 -0.43
N LEU A 34 -8.08 -4.92 -0.59
CA LEU A 34 -7.46 -5.21 -1.89
C LEU A 34 -7.95 -6.53 -2.48
N ASN A 35 -8.11 -7.56 -1.64
CA ASN A 35 -8.68 -8.84 -2.04
C ASN A 35 -10.14 -8.67 -2.54
N ASN A 36 -10.94 -7.84 -1.88
CA ASN A 36 -12.31 -7.54 -2.34
C ASN A 36 -12.34 -6.81 -3.69
N LEU A 37 -11.30 -6.03 -4.00
CA LEU A 37 -11.10 -5.40 -5.30
C LEU A 37 -10.53 -6.35 -6.36
N ARG A 38 -10.28 -7.62 -6.00
CA ARG A 38 -9.59 -8.62 -6.83
C ARG A 38 -8.21 -8.13 -7.30
N PHE A 39 -7.57 -7.26 -6.52
CA PHE A 39 -6.20 -6.87 -6.78
C PHE A 39 -5.27 -8.01 -6.36
N ILE A 40 -4.45 -8.46 -7.30
CA ILE A 40 -3.46 -9.51 -7.08
C ILE A 40 -2.09 -8.87 -7.30
N SER A 41 -1.31 -8.74 -6.24
CA SER A 41 0.11 -8.39 -6.35
C SER A 41 0.83 -9.50 -7.13
N SER A 42 1.53 -9.15 -8.19
CA SER A 42 2.39 -10.12 -8.89
C SER A 42 3.43 -10.68 -7.92
N ALA A 43 3.78 -11.96 -8.03
CA ALA A 43 4.87 -12.56 -7.26
C ALA A 43 6.24 -11.91 -7.55
N CYS A 44 6.35 -11.18 -8.67
CA CYS A 44 7.52 -10.39 -9.03
C CYS A 44 7.49 -8.96 -8.51
N PHE A 45 6.46 -8.55 -7.76
CA PHE A 45 6.38 -7.22 -7.17
C PHE A 45 7.18 -7.22 -5.87
N VAL A 46 8.34 -6.57 -5.88
CA VAL A 46 9.40 -6.61 -4.85
C VAL A 46 9.28 -5.44 -3.86
N GLY A 47 8.37 -4.50 -4.09
CA GLY A 47 8.03 -3.44 -3.13
C GLY A 47 8.12 -2.04 -3.73
N TYR A 48 8.61 -1.07 -2.95
CA TYR A 48 8.60 0.36 -3.30
C TYR A 48 9.26 0.68 -4.65
N GLU A 49 10.35 0.01 -5.00
CA GLU A 49 11.09 0.26 -6.25
C GLU A 49 10.29 -0.10 -7.51
N ASP A 50 9.34 -1.04 -7.40
CA ASP A 50 8.48 -1.46 -8.52
C ASP A 50 7.23 -0.59 -8.67
N LEU A 51 7.02 0.39 -7.78
CA LEU A 51 5.95 1.36 -7.92
C LEU A 51 6.27 2.33 -9.06
N SER A 52 5.23 2.72 -9.79
CA SER A 52 5.30 3.90 -10.66
C SER A 52 5.55 5.17 -9.81
N GLU A 53 5.95 6.26 -10.45
CA GLU A 53 6.15 7.54 -9.74
C GLU A 53 4.86 8.01 -9.02
N ASN A 54 3.69 7.81 -9.62
CA ASN A 54 2.40 8.08 -8.98
C ASN A 54 2.15 7.16 -7.77
N GLY A 55 2.51 5.87 -7.88
CA GLY A 55 2.45 4.91 -6.77
C GLY A 55 3.37 5.29 -5.61
N LYS A 56 4.61 5.72 -5.91
CA LYS A 56 5.56 6.21 -4.91
C LYS A 56 5.05 7.44 -4.16
N GLU A 57 4.46 8.41 -4.87
CA GLU A 57 3.82 9.58 -4.25
C GLU A 57 2.68 9.17 -3.28
N ILE A 58 1.84 8.21 -3.67
CA ILE A 58 0.77 7.67 -2.82
C ILE A 58 1.36 6.96 -1.59
N TYR A 59 2.36 6.10 -1.79
CA TYR A 59 3.03 5.38 -0.71
C TYR A 59 3.67 6.35 0.29
N ASN A 60 4.45 7.33 -0.18
CA ASN A 60 5.10 8.33 0.66
C ASN A 60 4.07 9.12 1.48
N SER A 61 2.94 9.48 0.86
CA SER A 61 1.83 10.12 1.56
C SER A 61 1.22 9.25 2.67
N LEU A 62 1.16 7.93 2.50
CA LEU A 62 0.67 7.00 3.53
C LEU A 62 1.67 6.90 4.68
N VAL A 63 2.95 6.78 4.36
CA VAL A 63 4.04 6.70 5.33
C VAL A 63 4.12 7.99 6.16
N GLU A 64 4.06 9.17 5.53
CA GLU A 64 4.04 10.46 6.23
C GLU A 64 2.85 10.55 7.19
N ARG A 65 1.66 10.10 6.77
CA ARG A 65 0.47 10.08 7.64
C ARG A 65 0.66 9.17 8.85
N LYS A 66 1.29 7.99 8.69
CA LYS A 66 1.61 7.09 9.82
C LYS A 66 2.58 7.76 10.80
N HIS A 67 3.64 8.41 10.28
CA HIS A 67 4.61 9.12 11.11
C HIS A 67 3.98 10.25 11.92
N LEU A 68 3.00 10.95 11.34
CA LEU A 68 2.26 12.00 12.01
C LEU A 68 1.23 11.47 13.02
N SER A 69 0.73 10.23 12.86
CA SER A 69 -0.25 9.65 13.77
C SER A 69 0.34 9.03 15.04
N GLY A 70 1.68 8.89 15.14
CA GLY A 70 2.38 8.50 16.38
C GLY A 70 1.98 7.14 16.97
N GLU A 71 1.45 6.23 16.14
CA GLU A 71 1.23 4.82 16.46
C GLU A 71 2.47 3.99 16.10
#